data_AF-A0A432RWC5-F1
#
_entry.id   AF-A0A432RWC5-F1
#
_cell.length_a   1.000
_cell.length_b   1.000
_cell.length_c   1.000
_cell.angle_alpha   90.00
_cell.angle_beta   90.00
_cell.angle_gamma   90.00
#
_symmetry.space_group_name_H-M   'P 1'
#
loop_
_entity.id
_entity.type
_entity.pdbx_description
1 polymer ?
#
loop_
_entity_poly.entity_id
_entity_poly.type
_entity_poly.pdbx_seq_one_letter_code
_entity_poly.pdbx_strand_id
1 'polypeptide(L)'
;MKKIVFLFFLVGSLFALTNDEKLDLILQKLNNIDNKVENINKRVNKLEKQVNQTKKTQKELLKKQQKISTDINKQSILSCSKLKIVDFNYQKATFGLDKGYKLTFKIKNNYNKTITHINSMIAFKDKDDTTLIQEHLIKDVTIPKNSIKEVRDDYIIVDDIANYLATTPKKDISLEVKPLYIEFKDGSKVKCNRW
;
A
#
# COMPACT_ATOMS: atom_id res chain seq x y z
N MET A 1 46.56 12.52 8.97
CA MET A 1 46.87 13.14 10.28
C MET A 1 47.84 14.31 10.06
N LYS A 2 47.34 15.55 9.83
CA LYS A 2 48.19 16.73 9.52
C LYS A 2 47.67 18.02 10.16
N LYS A 3 47.08 17.96 11.37
CA LYS A 3 46.47 19.14 12.04
C LYS A 3 46.89 19.33 13.50
N ILE A 4 48.01 18.74 13.94
CA ILE A 4 48.51 18.87 15.33
C ILE A 4 49.90 19.53 15.38
N VAL A 5 50.25 20.38 14.41
CA VAL A 5 51.54 21.11 14.43
C VAL A 5 51.38 22.63 14.59
N PHE A 6 50.17 23.17 14.42
CA PHE A 6 49.97 24.62 14.50
C PHE A 6 49.64 25.18 15.90
N LEU A 7 49.58 24.34 16.93
CA LEU A 7 49.29 24.78 18.30
C LEU A 7 50.54 25.15 19.13
N PHE A 8 51.75 24.78 18.68
CA PHE A 8 52.98 25.08 19.43
C PHE A 8 53.67 26.39 19.00
N PHE A 9 53.24 27.05 17.92
CA PHE A 9 53.84 28.32 17.48
C PHE A 9 53.18 29.59 18.03
N LEU A 10 52.07 29.46 18.78
CA LEU A 10 51.34 30.62 19.32
C LEU A 10 51.68 30.98 20.77
N VAL A 11 52.44 30.14 21.48
CA VAL A 11 52.83 30.40 22.88
C VAL A 11 54.18 31.13 22.98
N GLY A 12 55.05 30.98 21.99
CA GLY A 12 56.40 31.59 21.99
C GLY A 12 56.43 33.09 21.65
N SER A 13 55.48 33.61 20.88
CA SER A 13 55.44 35.03 20.50
C SER A 13 54.78 35.94 21.55
N LEU A 14 54.15 35.38 22.58
CA LEU A 14 53.58 36.17 23.68
C LEU A 14 54.63 36.65 24.70
N PHE A 15 55.87 36.19 24.63
CA PHE A 15 56.92 36.56 25.59
C PHE A 15 57.84 37.71 25.14
N ALA A 16 57.70 38.20 23.90
CA ALA A 16 58.54 39.28 23.34
C ALA A 16 57.81 40.64 23.21
N LEU A 17 56.52 40.71 23.53
CA LEU A 17 55.71 41.92 23.42
C LEU A 17 55.68 42.67 24.76
N THR A 18 55.68 44.00 24.71
CA THR A 18 55.43 44.87 25.87
C THR A 18 54.01 44.63 26.39
N ASN A 19 53.73 44.96 27.66
CA ASN A 19 52.41 44.72 28.26
C ASN A 19 51.27 45.39 27.47
N ASP A 20 51.55 46.54 26.83
CA ASP A 20 50.58 47.28 26.00
C ASP A 20 50.28 46.55 24.68
N GLU A 21 51.29 46.02 24.00
CA GLU A 21 51.11 45.25 22.76
C GLU A 21 50.36 43.92 23.00
N LYS A 22 50.52 43.30 24.18
CA LYS A 22 49.74 42.12 24.56
C LYS A 22 48.27 42.47 24.78
N LEU A 23 47.99 43.63 25.38
CA LEU A 23 46.63 44.09 25.63
C LEU A 23 45.90 44.40 24.32
N ASP A 24 46.56 45.07 23.38
CA ASP A 24 46.01 45.36 22.05
C ASP A 24 45.72 44.08 21.25
N LEU A 25 46.62 43.09 21.30
CA LEU A 25 46.41 41.80 20.65
C LEU A 25 45.21 41.04 21.25
N ILE A 26 45.01 41.14 22.56
CA ILE A 26 43.87 40.54 23.27
C ILE A 26 42.57 41.24 22.86
N LEU A 27 42.56 42.59 22.82
CA LEU A 27 41.40 43.38 22.39
C LEU A 27 41.01 43.08 20.94
N GLN A 28 42.00 42.96 20.04
CA GLN A 28 41.76 42.61 18.64
C GLN A 28 41.19 41.19 18.49
N LYS A 29 41.67 40.23 19.29
CA LYS A 29 41.13 38.86 19.32
C LYS A 29 39.71 38.83 19.88
N LEU A 30 39.41 39.60 20.92
CA LEU A 30 38.06 39.73 21.49
C LEU A 30 37.07 40.29 20.45
N ASN A 31 37.41 41.40 19.80
CA ASN A 31 36.58 41.97 18.73
C ASN A 31 36.35 40.99 17.56
N ASN A 32 37.36 40.19 17.20
CA ASN A 32 37.20 39.17 16.16
C ASN A 32 36.30 38.00 16.62
N ILE A 33 36.36 37.64 17.90
CA ILE A 33 35.47 36.63 18.49
C ILE A 33 34.02 37.14 18.51
N ASP A 34 33.77 38.37 18.95
CA ASP A 34 32.43 38.96 18.99
C ASP A 34 31.78 38.99 17.60
N ASN A 35 32.53 39.43 16.59
CA ASN A 35 32.08 39.41 15.20
C ASN A 35 31.75 37.99 14.70
N LYS A 36 32.54 36.98 15.09
CA LYS A 36 32.26 35.57 14.73
C LYS A 36 31.02 35.04 15.45
N VAL A 37 30.85 35.37 16.72
CA VAL A 37 29.67 34.97 17.52
C VAL A 37 28.40 35.58 16.92
N GLU A 38 28.43 36.86 16.56
CA GLU A 38 27.28 37.52 15.93
C GLU A 38 26.93 36.89 14.58
N ASN A 39 27.93 36.55 13.77
CA ASN A 39 27.71 35.90 12.48
C ASN A 39 27.17 34.46 12.64
N ILE A 40 27.63 33.72 13.65
CA ILE A 40 27.09 32.40 14.01
C ILE A 40 25.63 32.51 14.45
N ASN A 41 25.29 33.48 15.31
CA ASN A 41 23.91 33.71 15.75
C ASN A 41 22.97 34.02 14.58
N LYS A 42 23.42 34.84 13.61
CA LYS A 42 22.66 35.10 12.38
C LYS A 42 22.41 33.83 11.56
N ARG A 43 23.42 32.94 11.45
CA ARG A 43 23.30 31.66 10.73
C ARG A 43 22.36 30.68 11.45
N VAL A 44 22.46 30.57 12.78
CA VAL A 44 21.59 29.72 13.59
C VAL A 44 20.13 30.16 13.45
N ASN A 45 19.84 31.46 13.59
CA ASN A 45 18.50 32.00 13.42
C ASN A 45 17.92 31.72 12.03
N LYS A 46 18.75 31.78 10.97
CA LYS A 46 18.32 31.44 9.61
C LYS A 46 18.00 29.95 9.47
N LEU A 47 18.83 29.08 10.04
CA LEU A 47 18.64 27.63 10.02
C LEU A 47 17.37 27.23 10.79
N GLU A 48 17.12 27.81 11.96
CA GLU A 48 15.90 27.54 12.74
C GLU A 48 14.64 27.89 11.96
N LYS A 49 14.63 29.04 11.26
CA LYS A 49 13.52 29.43 10.38
C LYS A 49 13.31 28.41 9.26
N GLN A 50 14.38 27.98 8.59
CA GLN A 50 14.30 26.98 7.53
C GLN A 50 13.79 25.62 8.04
N VAL A 51 14.29 25.14 9.18
CA VAL A 51 13.85 23.88 9.80
C VAL A 51 12.37 23.93 10.15
N ASN A 52 11.90 25.03 10.73
CA ASN A 52 10.49 25.20 11.08
C ASN A 52 9.60 25.22 9.83
N GLN A 53 10.06 25.85 8.75
CA GLN A 53 9.34 25.88 7.48
C GLN A 53 9.27 24.49 6.84
N THR A 54 10.38 23.75 6.80
CA THR A 54 10.42 22.36 6.32
C THR A 54 9.50 21.45 7.13
N LYS A 55 9.48 21.57 8.45
CA LYS A 55 8.57 20.79 9.32
C LYS A 55 7.10 21.07 9.01
N LYS A 56 6.74 22.33 8.72
CA LYS A 56 5.36 22.68 8.31
C LYS A 56 5.00 22.06 6.96
N THR A 57 5.86 22.21 5.96
CA THR A 57 5.64 21.64 4.63
C THR A 57 5.51 20.12 4.67
N GLN A 58 6.34 19.44 5.47
CA GLN A 58 6.29 17.99 5.61
C GLN A 58 4.97 17.52 6.25
N LYS A 59 4.49 18.23 7.29
CA LYS A 59 3.18 17.94 7.90
C LYS A 59 2.03 18.12 6.91
N GLU A 60 2.07 19.15 6.06
CA GLU A 60 1.05 19.38 5.05
C GLU A 60 1.08 18.33 3.93
N LEU A 61 2.27 17.92 3.50
CA LEU A 61 2.45 16.84 2.52
C LEU A 61 1.92 15.51 3.05
N LEU A 62 2.19 15.17 4.30
CA LEU A 62 1.65 13.96 4.94
C LEU A 62 0.12 13.98 4.98
N LYS A 63 -0.50 15.10 5.34
CA LYS A 63 -1.96 15.26 5.31
C LYS A 63 -2.54 15.09 3.90
N LYS A 64 -1.89 15.69 2.89
CA LYS A 64 -2.31 15.54 1.48
C LYS A 64 -2.18 14.10 1.00
N GLN A 65 -1.07 13.42 1.31
CA GLN A 65 -0.87 12.00 0.96
C GLN A 65 -1.91 11.09 1.63
N GLN A 66 -2.19 11.30 2.91
CA GLN A 66 -3.23 10.54 3.62
C GLN A 66 -4.60 10.74 2.97
N LYS A 67 -4.97 11.98 2.65
CA LYS A 67 -6.24 12.28 1.97
C LYS A 67 -6.32 11.60 0.59
N ILE A 68 -5.27 11.72 -0.22
CA ILE A 68 -5.17 11.07 -1.54
C ILE A 68 -5.30 9.55 -1.41
N SER A 69 -4.60 8.93 -0.46
CA SER A 69 -4.68 7.48 -0.20
C SER A 69 -6.11 7.07 0.18
N THR A 70 -6.78 7.85 1.02
CA THR A 70 -8.16 7.58 1.45
C THR A 70 -9.15 7.70 0.29
N ASP A 71 -8.99 8.71 -0.57
CA ASP A 71 -9.85 8.94 -1.73
C ASP A 71 -9.65 7.87 -2.81
N ILE A 72 -8.40 7.45 -3.07
CA ILE A 72 -8.08 6.33 -3.96
C ILE A 72 -8.71 5.02 -3.44
N ASN A 73 -8.62 4.75 -2.14
CA ASN A 73 -9.23 3.56 -1.54
C ASN A 73 -10.76 3.57 -1.65
N LYS A 74 -11.42 4.71 -1.43
CA LYS A 74 -12.88 4.82 -1.62
C LYS A 74 -13.28 4.57 -3.08
N GLN A 75 -12.51 5.11 -4.03
CA GLN A 75 -12.80 4.99 -5.46
C GLN A 75 -12.51 3.57 -6.00
N SER A 76 -11.50 2.88 -5.47
CA SER A 76 -11.19 1.49 -5.84
C SER A 76 -12.26 0.51 -5.33
N ILE A 77 -12.77 0.68 -4.10
CA ILE A 77 -13.89 -0.10 -3.54
C ILE A 77 -15.18 0.11 -4.36
N LEU A 78 -15.45 1.34 -4.80
CA LEU A 78 -16.58 1.65 -5.69
C LEU A 78 -16.42 1.06 -7.10
N SER A 79 -15.18 0.83 -7.55
CA SER A 79 -14.93 0.27 -8.87
C SER A 79 -15.17 -1.24 -8.92
N CYS A 80 -14.80 -2.03 -7.90
CA CYS A 80 -14.85 -3.50 -7.94
C CYS A 80 -16.21 -4.11 -7.55
N SER A 81 -17.04 -3.35 -6.83
CA SER A 81 -18.39 -3.77 -6.41
C SER A 81 -19.43 -3.90 -7.54
N LYS A 82 -19.03 -3.53 -8.78
CA LYS A 82 -19.88 -3.65 -9.98
C LYS A 82 -19.91 -5.07 -10.55
N LEU A 83 -18.97 -5.94 -10.15
CA LEU A 83 -19.07 -7.39 -10.40
C LEU A 83 -19.84 -8.05 -9.26
N LYS A 84 -20.91 -8.80 -9.57
CA LYS A 84 -21.73 -9.48 -8.55
C LYS A 84 -21.99 -10.93 -8.91
N ILE A 85 -22.00 -11.81 -7.92
CA ILE A 85 -22.56 -13.16 -8.06
C ILE A 85 -24.05 -13.07 -7.81
N VAL A 86 -24.84 -13.60 -8.75
CA VAL A 86 -26.32 -13.59 -8.64
C VAL A 86 -26.89 -14.94 -8.30
N ASP A 87 -26.15 -16.01 -8.61
CA ASP A 87 -26.55 -17.39 -8.38
C ASP A 87 -25.30 -18.27 -8.44
N PHE A 88 -25.32 -19.38 -7.72
CA PHE A 88 -24.29 -20.40 -7.81
C PHE A 88 -24.91 -21.77 -7.55
N ASN A 89 -24.27 -22.82 -8.03
CA ASN A 89 -24.66 -24.19 -7.83
C ASN A 89 -23.42 -25.08 -7.79
N TYR A 90 -23.48 -26.14 -7.01
CA TYR A 90 -22.42 -27.14 -6.97
C TYR A 90 -23.03 -28.53 -7.09
N GLN A 91 -22.35 -29.41 -7.81
CA GLN A 91 -22.76 -30.79 -7.99
C GLN A 91 -21.58 -31.70 -7.78
N LYS A 92 -21.77 -32.76 -6.99
CA LYS A 92 -20.74 -33.76 -6.77
C LYS A 92 -20.32 -34.37 -8.12
N ALA A 93 -19.02 -34.53 -8.31
CA ALA A 93 -18.44 -35.13 -9.49
C ALA A 93 -17.26 -36.02 -9.12
N THR A 94 -16.95 -36.94 -10.02
CA THR A 94 -15.77 -37.81 -9.93
C THR A 94 -14.79 -37.38 -11.02
N PHE A 95 -13.54 -37.16 -10.63
CA PHE A 95 -12.44 -36.75 -11.50
C PHE A 95 -11.37 -37.85 -11.46
N GLY A 96 -11.56 -38.90 -12.26
CA GLY A 96 -10.69 -40.09 -12.19
C GLY A 96 -10.89 -40.86 -10.89
N LEU A 97 -9.84 -40.95 -10.07
CA LEU A 97 -9.91 -41.57 -8.73
C LEU A 97 -10.36 -40.57 -7.65
N ASP A 98 -10.36 -39.28 -7.96
CA ASP A 98 -10.69 -38.23 -7.01
C ASP A 98 -12.19 -37.90 -7.02
N LYS A 99 -12.71 -37.51 -5.87
CA LYS A 99 -14.06 -36.94 -5.73
C LYS A 99 -13.93 -35.43 -5.61
N GLY A 100 -14.90 -34.70 -6.17
CA GLY A 100 -14.92 -33.25 -6.09
C GLY A 100 -16.30 -32.70 -6.41
N TYR A 101 -16.35 -31.42 -6.76
CA TYR A 101 -17.57 -30.74 -7.15
C TYR A 101 -17.35 -29.89 -8.39
N LYS A 102 -18.34 -29.94 -9.29
CA LYS A 102 -18.47 -28.95 -10.37
C LYS A 102 -19.20 -27.74 -9.82
N LEU A 103 -18.54 -26.60 -9.84
CA LEU A 103 -19.12 -25.32 -9.47
C LEU A 103 -19.60 -24.58 -10.72
N THR A 104 -20.81 -24.07 -10.66
CA THR A 104 -21.36 -23.17 -11.67
C THR A 104 -21.84 -21.91 -10.97
N PHE A 105 -21.40 -20.74 -11.41
CA PHE A 105 -21.90 -19.46 -10.87
C PHE A 105 -22.23 -18.48 -11.99
N LYS A 106 -23.22 -17.64 -11.71
CA LYS A 106 -23.66 -16.58 -12.61
C LYS A 106 -23.07 -15.26 -12.12
N ILE A 107 -22.24 -14.65 -12.96
CA ILE A 107 -21.65 -13.34 -12.72
C ILE A 107 -22.47 -12.29 -13.47
N LYS A 108 -22.90 -11.26 -12.75
CA LYS A 108 -23.46 -10.02 -13.31
C LYS A 108 -22.37 -8.96 -13.44
N ASN A 109 -22.16 -8.50 -14.67
CA ASN A 109 -21.32 -7.36 -14.98
C ASN A 109 -22.17 -6.08 -14.93
N ASN A 110 -22.04 -5.24 -13.89
CA ASN A 110 -22.69 -3.92 -13.84
C ASN A 110 -21.75 -2.77 -14.30
N TYR A 111 -20.64 -3.08 -14.95
CA TYR A 111 -19.85 -2.08 -15.64
C TYR A 111 -20.51 -1.72 -16.97
N ASN A 112 -20.28 -0.49 -17.40
CA ASN A 112 -20.65 -0.02 -18.74
C ASN A 112 -19.71 -0.54 -19.84
N LYS A 113 -18.83 -1.50 -19.52
CA LYS A 113 -17.83 -2.10 -20.41
C LYS A 113 -17.94 -3.62 -20.41
N THR A 114 -17.56 -4.24 -21.52
CA THR A 114 -17.46 -5.71 -21.63
C THR A 114 -16.20 -6.18 -20.91
N ILE A 115 -16.36 -7.13 -19.99
CA ILE A 115 -15.24 -7.81 -19.31
C ILE A 115 -14.71 -8.91 -20.22
N THR A 116 -13.39 -9.03 -20.28
CA THR A 116 -12.66 -10.06 -21.05
C THR A 116 -11.84 -10.99 -20.17
N HIS A 117 -11.44 -10.54 -18.98
CA HIS A 117 -10.66 -11.33 -18.04
C HIS A 117 -11.01 -10.98 -16.59
N ILE A 118 -11.09 -12.00 -15.74
CA ILE A 118 -11.32 -11.86 -14.30
C ILE A 118 -10.25 -12.65 -13.56
N ASN A 119 -9.58 -11.98 -12.62
CA ASN A 119 -8.76 -12.62 -11.59
C ASN A 119 -9.36 -12.26 -10.23
N SER A 120 -9.75 -13.27 -9.47
CA SER A 120 -10.50 -13.12 -8.23
C SER A 120 -10.09 -14.17 -7.20
N MET A 121 -10.31 -13.85 -5.93
CA MET A 121 -10.40 -14.85 -4.87
C MET A 121 -11.85 -15.28 -4.75
N ILE A 122 -12.07 -16.59 -4.62
CA ILE A 122 -13.36 -17.14 -4.27
C ILE A 122 -13.29 -17.78 -2.89
N ALA A 123 -14.39 -17.71 -2.14
CA ALA A 123 -14.51 -18.40 -0.87
C ALA A 123 -15.91 -19.01 -0.74
N PHE A 124 -15.96 -20.30 -0.41
CA PHE A 124 -17.17 -20.95 0.05
C PHE A 124 -17.25 -20.82 1.55
N LYS A 125 -18.38 -20.35 2.04
CA LYS A 125 -18.62 -20.23 3.47
C LYS A 125 -19.91 -20.91 3.86
N ASP A 126 -19.94 -21.46 5.06
CA ASP A 126 -21.17 -21.95 5.66
C ASP A 126 -21.97 -20.82 6.34
N LYS A 127 -23.08 -21.19 6.97
CA LYS A 127 -23.97 -20.29 7.70
C LYS A 127 -23.30 -19.54 8.86
N ASP A 128 -22.20 -20.08 9.39
CA ASP A 128 -21.45 -19.54 10.54
C ASP A 128 -20.27 -18.67 10.05
N ASP A 129 -20.22 -18.34 8.75
CA ASP A 129 -19.14 -17.64 8.05
C ASP A 129 -17.79 -18.40 8.05
N THR A 130 -17.81 -19.70 8.36
CA THR A 130 -16.62 -20.55 8.33
C THR A 130 -16.22 -20.79 6.88
N THR A 131 -14.96 -20.48 6.55
CA THR A 131 -14.43 -20.71 5.20
C THR A 131 -14.16 -22.18 4.99
N LEU A 132 -14.93 -22.79 4.08
CA LEU A 132 -14.81 -24.20 3.70
C LEU A 132 -13.72 -24.38 2.64
N ILE A 133 -13.73 -23.51 1.62
CA ILE A 133 -12.81 -23.55 0.48
C ILE A 133 -12.44 -22.11 0.15
N GLN A 134 -11.17 -21.85 -0.14
CA GLN A 134 -10.71 -20.54 -0.60
C GLN A 134 -9.65 -20.72 -1.69
N GLU A 135 -9.90 -20.17 -2.87
CA GLU A 135 -9.04 -20.38 -4.03
C GLU A 135 -8.94 -19.16 -4.94
N HIS A 136 -7.91 -19.17 -5.79
CA HIS A 136 -7.76 -18.23 -6.88
C HIS A 136 -8.54 -18.69 -8.10
N LEU A 137 -9.42 -17.82 -8.59
CA LEU A 137 -10.14 -17.99 -9.86
C LEU A 137 -9.57 -17.01 -10.88
N ILE A 138 -8.91 -17.55 -11.90
CA ILE A 138 -8.41 -16.80 -13.06
C ILE A 138 -9.12 -17.34 -14.29
N LYS A 139 -9.91 -16.49 -14.96
CA LYS A 139 -10.68 -16.89 -16.14
C LYS A 139 -10.70 -15.82 -17.22
N ASP A 140 -10.41 -16.26 -18.44
CA ASP A 140 -10.78 -15.54 -19.65
C ASP A 140 -12.28 -15.74 -19.90
N VAL A 141 -13.05 -14.65 -19.86
CA VAL A 141 -14.51 -14.66 -19.98
C VAL A 141 -14.96 -13.46 -20.77
N THR A 142 -15.93 -13.64 -21.67
CA THR A 142 -16.59 -12.50 -22.32
C THR A 142 -17.93 -12.24 -21.64
N ILE A 143 -18.00 -11.20 -20.82
CA ILE A 143 -19.24 -10.77 -20.15
C ILE A 143 -19.62 -9.38 -20.65
N PRO A 144 -20.62 -9.26 -21.56
CA PRO A 144 -21.09 -7.97 -22.04
C PRO A 144 -21.49 -7.01 -20.91
N LYS A 145 -21.43 -5.70 -21.17
CA LYS A 145 -21.88 -4.66 -20.23
C LYS A 145 -23.31 -4.94 -19.74
N ASN A 146 -23.57 -4.72 -18.45
CA ASN A 146 -24.89 -4.90 -17.82
C ASN A 146 -25.56 -6.27 -18.03
N SER A 147 -24.77 -7.31 -18.31
CA SER A 147 -25.27 -8.66 -18.58
C SER A 147 -24.90 -9.65 -17.49
N ILE A 148 -25.57 -10.81 -17.51
CA ILE A 148 -25.27 -11.95 -16.67
C ILE A 148 -24.66 -13.04 -17.54
N LYS A 149 -23.57 -13.64 -17.07
CA LYS A 149 -22.92 -14.78 -17.73
C LYS A 149 -22.72 -15.91 -16.72
N GLU A 150 -23.09 -17.11 -17.14
CA GLU A 150 -22.73 -18.32 -16.42
C GLU A 150 -21.26 -18.67 -16.68
N VAL A 151 -20.53 -18.93 -15.60
CA VAL A 151 -19.14 -19.38 -15.59
C VAL A 151 -19.12 -20.72 -14.85
N ARG A 152 -18.36 -21.67 -15.38
CA ARG A 152 -18.21 -23.02 -14.83
C ARG A 152 -16.76 -23.25 -14.45
N ASP A 153 -16.58 -23.94 -13.34
CA ASP A 153 -15.27 -24.40 -12.91
C ASP A 153 -15.37 -25.71 -12.14
N ASP A 154 -14.30 -26.48 -12.19
CA ASP A 154 -14.24 -27.80 -11.57
C ASP A 154 -13.29 -27.74 -10.37
N TYR A 155 -13.78 -28.07 -9.18
CA TYR A 155 -13.00 -28.05 -7.94
C TYR A 155 -12.87 -29.45 -7.37
N ILE A 156 -11.63 -29.87 -7.15
CA ILE A 156 -11.34 -31.09 -6.40
C ILE A 156 -11.36 -30.72 -4.92
N ILE A 157 -12.24 -31.35 -4.15
CA ILE A 157 -12.45 -31.06 -2.74
C ILE A 157 -12.16 -32.34 -1.96
N VAL A 158 -11.30 -32.21 -0.96
CA VAL A 158 -10.88 -33.32 -0.08
C VAL A 158 -12.06 -33.84 0.76
N ASP A 159 -12.03 -35.14 1.09
CA ASP A 159 -13.20 -35.93 1.49
C ASP A 159 -14.05 -35.34 2.64
N ASP A 160 -13.44 -34.70 3.65
CA ASP A 160 -14.17 -34.18 4.81
C ASP A 160 -15.13 -33.04 4.45
N ILE A 161 -14.67 -32.08 3.64
CA ILE A 161 -15.49 -30.98 3.15
C ILE A 161 -16.53 -31.51 2.16
N ALA A 162 -16.16 -32.53 1.37
CA ALA A 162 -17.07 -33.12 0.39
C ALA A 162 -18.30 -33.76 1.04
N ASN A 163 -18.14 -34.43 2.18
CA ASN A 163 -19.25 -35.02 2.93
C ASN A 163 -20.13 -33.95 3.59
N TYR A 164 -19.51 -32.90 4.13
CA TYR A 164 -20.23 -31.75 4.68
C TYR A 164 -21.09 -31.06 3.62
N LEU A 165 -20.54 -30.74 2.44
CA LEU A 165 -21.28 -30.08 1.36
C LEU A 165 -22.43 -30.92 0.79
N ALA A 166 -22.32 -32.25 0.84
CA ALA A 166 -23.35 -33.17 0.33
C ALA A 166 -24.62 -33.18 1.19
N THR A 167 -24.47 -32.91 2.49
CA THR A 167 -25.56 -32.97 3.48
C THR A 167 -26.04 -31.59 3.91
N THR A 168 -25.23 -30.55 3.69
CA THR A 168 -25.57 -29.17 4.04
C THR A 168 -26.59 -28.58 3.06
N PRO A 169 -27.70 -28.01 3.54
CA PRO A 169 -28.64 -27.30 2.68
C PRO A 169 -27.97 -26.17 1.92
N LYS A 170 -28.20 -26.05 0.61
CA LYS A 170 -27.58 -25.03 -0.24
C LYS A 170 -27.76 -23.59 0.29
N LYS A 171 -28.90 -23.29 0.94
CA LYS A 171 -29.18 -21.99 1.55
C LYS A 171 -28.21 -21.61 2.68
N ASP A 172 -27.55 -22.61 3.28
CA ASP A 172 -26.58 -22.46 4.35
C ASP A 172 -25.15 -22.40 3.79
N ILE A 173 -24.98 -22.43 2.46
CA ILE A 173 -23.72 -22.20 1.77
C ILE A 173 -23.78 -20.87 1.05
N SER A 174 -22.69 -20.12 1.09
CA SER A 174 -22.53 -18.89 0.32
C SER A 174 -21.23 -18.93 -0.50
N LEU A 175 -21.28 -18.33 -1.69
CA LEU A 175 -20.11 -18.13 -2.54
C LEU A 175 -19.75 -16.65 -2.54
N GLU A 176 -18.64 -16.30 -1.93
CA GLU A 176 -18.05 -14.97 -2.00
C GLU A 176 -17.05 -14.92 -3.17
N VAL A 177 -17.14 -13.88 -3.99
CA VAL A 177 -16.16 -13.62 -5.06
C VAL A 177 -15.62 -12.21 -4.90
N LYS A 178 -14.32 -12.12 -4.67
CA LYS A 178 -13.56 -10.88 -4.49
C LYS A 178 -12.65 -10.69 -5.69
N PRO A 179 -13.01 -9.82 -6.66
CA PRO A 179 -12.12 -9.51 -7.75
C PRO A 179 -10.83 -8.89 -7.21
N LEU A 180 -9.69 -9.35 -7.72
CA LEU A 180 -8.38 -8.73 -7.53
C LEU A 180 -8.05 -7.83 -8.72
N TYR A 181 -8.47 -8.28 -9.91
CA TYR A 181 -8.18 -7.63 -11.17
C TYR A 181 -9.24 -7.98 -12.22
N ILE A 182 -9.66 -6.97 -13.00
CA ILE A 182 -10.61 -7.11 -14.10
C ILE A 182 -10.07 -6.37 -15.32
N GLU A 183 -10.09 -7.02 -16.48
CA GLU A 183 -9.74 -6.43 -17.78
C GLU A 183 -10.98 -6.30 -18.66
N PHE A 184 -11.06 -5.17 -19.37
CA PHE A 184 -12.14 -4.88 -20.30
C PHE A 184 -11.66 -4.99 -21.75
N LYS A 185 -12.63 -5.17 -22.66
CA LYS A 185 -12.37 -5.27 -24.10
C LYS A 185 -11.62 -4.08 -24.71
N ASP A 186 -11.72 -2.90 -24.11
CA ASP A 186 -11.02 -1.68 -24.54
C ASP A 186 -9.56 -1.60 -23.99
N GLY A 187 -9.08 -2.64 -23.32
CA GLY A 187 -7.75 -2.71 -22.72
C GLY A 187 -7.64 -2.00 -21.36
N SER A 188 -8.69 -1.30 -20.92
CA SER A 188 -8.70 -0.69 -19.59
C SER A 188 -8.82 -1.76 -18.49
N LYS A 189 -8.29 -1.43 -17.31
CA LYS A 189 -8.11 -2.39 -16.20
C LYS A 189 -8.61 -1.77 -14.90
N VAL A 190 -9.25 -2.59 -14.08
CA VAL A 190 -9.59 -2.26 -12.69
C VAL A 190 -8.76 -3.16 -11.79
N LYS A 191 -7.96 -2.55 -10.93
CA LYS A 191 -7.23 -3.24 -9.86
C LYS A 191 -8.01 -3.02 -8.56
N CYS A 192 -8.36 -4.12 -7.93
CA CYS A 192 -9.02 -4.13 -6.63
C CYS A 192 -7.96 -4.26 -5.56
N ASN A 193 -8.15 -3.59 -4.41
CA ASN A 193 -7.20 -3.72 -3.32
C ASN A 193 -7.09 -5.20 -2.92
N ARG A 194 -5.84 -5.63 -2.76
CA ARG A 194 -5.53 -6.85 -2.03
C ARG A 194 -5.79 -6.57 -0.55
N TRP A 195 -6.14 -7.65 0.15
CA TRP A 195 -6.42 -7.68 1.58
C TRP A 195 -5.33 -6.95 2.38
#